data_AF-A0A2M8NX28-F1
#
_entry.id   AF-A0A2M8NX28-F1
#
_cell.length_a   1.000
_cell.length_b   1.000
_cell.length_c   1.000
_cell.angle_alpha   90.00
_cell.angle_beta   90.00
_cell.angle_gamma   90.00
#
_symmetry.space_group_name_H-M   'P 1'
#
loop_
_entity.id
_entity.type
_entity.pdbx_description
1 polymer ?
#
loop_
_entity_poly.entity_id
_entity_poly.type
_entity_poly.pdbx_seq_one_letter_code
_entity_poly.pdbx_strand_id
1 'polypeptide(L)'
;MSDREHSPKLPVSPLWLGVLMGLIIVTMILPGGYDGWLYYFQAWREQTTAPAWVHLLLAPITLLPEYPAPWRWTVVVLITAIMVRLAVLLVGGRWLWAISSVPFLWTIWLGQIEFIALMGVMLGWLVVHYHLHPLWMGVALIALITKVQVGWGIAVLFIFWLLIERRWWDLLYTVATALIILLITLLIYPNWIPLWLDSLRQLSPSGRYFDSSIFPIGLLAWGIALMPIRASKLQRLRLVACATLLGSPYFANYHCMTVVAITPRPAYWFVSWLTVIPMLIADNQRLAWIIPLTILFGEAMVAWSQRHTIIDRVRARMLY
;
A
#
# COMPACT_ATOMS: atom_id res chain seq x y z
N MET A 1 -3.65 -24.15 -31.54
CA MET A 1 -4.76 -23.75 -30.66
C MET A 1 -4.51 -22.32 -30.24
N SER A 2 -5.27 -21.38 -30.80
CA SER A 2 -5.14 -19.95 -30.53
C SER A 2 -5.93 -19.62 -29.27
N ASP A 3 -5.25 -19.44 -28.14
CA ASP A 3 -5.85 -18.83 -26.97
C ASP A 3 -6.12 -17.36 -27.33
N ARG A 4 -7.38 -17.09 -27.63
CA ARG A 4 -7.87 -15.76 -27.98
C ARG A 4 -7.52 -14.80 -26.84
N GLU A 5 -6.75 -13.79 -27.19
CA GLU A 5 -6.60 -12.52 -26.48
C GLU A 5 -7.97 -11.95 -26.14
N HIS A 6 -8.57 -12.38 -25.03
CA HIS A 6 -9.56 -11.56 -24.34
C HIS A 6 -8.77 -10.57 -23.51
N SER A 7 -8.20 -9.56 -24.17
CA SER A 7 -7.83 -8.33 -23.48
C SER A 7 -9.08 -7.85 -22.76
N PRO A 8 -9.13 -7.88 -21.41
CA PRO A 8 -10.30 -7.43 -20.68
C PRO A 8 -10.41 -5.93 -20.96
N LYS A 9 -11.30 -5.56 -21.89
CA LYS A 9 -11.72 -4.16 -22.03
C LYS A 9 -12.32 -3.81 -20.69
N LEU A 10 -11.61 -3.02 -19.88
CA LEU A 10 -12.13 -2.48 -18.61
C LEU A 10 -13.30 -1.58 -18.98
N PRO A 11 -14.56 -2.05 -18.93
CA PRO A 11 -15.65 -1.18 -19.31
C PRO A 11 -15.72 -0.10 -18.24
N VAL A 12 -15.76 1.16 -18.68
CA VAL A 12 -16.08 2.27 -17.79
C VAL A 12 -17.56 2.11 -17.45
N SER A 13 -17.85 1.51 -16.30
CA SER A 13 -19.23 1.33 -15.87
C SER A 13 -19.82 2.67 -15.43
N PRO A 14 -21.12 2.93 -15.67
CA PRO A 14 -21.79 4.12 -15.14
C PRO A 14 -21.62 4.27 -13.62
N LEU A 15 -21.57 3.13 -12.91
CA LEU A 15 -21.28 3.10 -11.47
C LEU A 15 -19.89 3.69 -11.13
N TRP A 16 -18.86 3.40 -11.92
CA TRP A 16 -17.52 3.95 -11.69
C TRP A 16 -17.49 5.46 -11.90
N LEU A 17 -18.16 5.96 -12.94
CA LEU A 17 -18.30 7.40 -13.17
C LEU A 17 -19.04 8.08 -12.02
N GLY A 18 -20.13 7.46 -11.52
CA GLY A 18 -20.85 7.94 -10.35
C GLY A 18 -19.98 8.03 -9.09
N VAL A 19 -19.11 7.03 -8.85
CA VAL A 19 -18.15 7.08 -7.74
C VAL A 19 -17.16 8.23 -7.90
N LEU A 20 -16.57 8.41 -9.09
CA LEU A 20 -15.63 9.51 -9.34
C LEU A 20 -16.30 10.88 -9.16
N MET A 21 -17.52 11.05 -9.68
CA MET A 21 -18.31 12.27 -9.46
C MET A 21 -18.59 12.51 -7.98
N GLY A 22 -18.98 11.46 -7.24
CA GLY A 22 -19.18 11.54 -5.79
C GLY A 22 -17.92 12.00 -5.06
N LEU A 23 -16.75 11.48 -5.43
CA LEU A 23 -15.46 11.89 -4.85
C LEU A 23 -15.13 13.36 -5.16
N ILE A 24 -15.40 13.82 -6.38
CA ILE A 24 -15.27 15.24 -6.73
C ILE A 24 -16.15 16.08 -5.80
N ILE A 25 -17.44 15.77 -5.71
CA ILE A 25 -18.39 16.54 -4.87
C ILE A 25 -17.95 16.53 -3.40
N VAL A 26 -17.57 15.37 -2.86
CA VAL A 26 -17.15 15.23 -1.46
C VAL A 26 -15.88 16.04 -1.17
N THR A 27 -14.87 15.97 -2.04
CA THR A 27 -13.62 16.74 -1.84
C THR A 27 -13.78 18.25 -2.03
N MET A 28 -14.85 18.69 -2.71
CA MET A 28 -15.19 20.11 -2.83
C MET A 28 -15.88 20.68 -1.59
N ILE A 29 -16.55 19.82 -0.80
CA ILE A 29 -17.39 20.25 0.33
C ILE A 29 -16.74 19.97 1.68
N LEU A 30 -16.07 18.83 1.83
CA LEU A 30 -15.50 18.44 3.12
C LEU A 30 -14.10 19.03 3.31
N PRO A 31 -13.81 19.62 4.49
CA PRO A 31 -12.44 19.97 4.86
C PRO A 31 -11.67 18.65 5.06
N GLY A 32 -10.78 18.34 4.12
CA GLY A 32 -9.91 17.17 4.18
C GLY A 32 -8.56 17.47 3.55
N GLY A 33 -7.65 16.50 3.58
CA GLY A 33 -6.35 16.67 2.94
C GLY A 33 -5.28 17.32 3.82
N TYR A 34 -5.50 17.43 5.13
CA TYR A 34 -4.58 18.10 6.06
C TYR A 34 -3.15 17.54 6.00
N ASP A 35 -2.97 16.23 6.13
CA ASP A 35 -1.67 15.56 6.03
C ASP A 35 -1.09 15.67 4.61
N GLY A 36 -1.96 15.65 3.60
CA GLY A 36 -1.60 15.86 2.20
C GLY A 36 -0.94 17.23 2.01
N TRP A 37 -1.59 18.26 2.54
CA TRP A 37 -1.07 19.62 2.53
C TRP A 37 0.22 19.74 3.34
N LEU A 38 0.20 19.30 4.61
CA LEU A 38 1.30 19.47 5.55
C LEU A 38 2.59 18.74 5.13
N TYR A 39 2.47 17.52 4.61
CA TYR A 39 3.65 16.68 4.35
C TYR A 39 4.01 16.54 2.86
N TYR A 40 3.07 16.74 1.94
CA TYR A 40 3.31 16.40 0.52
C TYR A 40 3.21 17.59 -0.43
N PHE A 41 2.44 18.62 -0.10
CA PHE A 41 2.30 19.82 -0.94
C PHE A 41 3.12 21.02 -0.45
N GLN A 42 3.67 20.98 0.76
CA GLN A 42 4.67 21.97 1.19
C GLN A 42 5.94 21.89 0.34
N ALA A 43 6.69 22.99 0.32
CA ALA A 43 8.03 22.99 -0.25
C ALA A 43 8.88 21.93 0.45
N TRP A 44 9.64 21.13 -0.32
CA TRP A 44 10.46 20.03 0.20
C TRP A 44 11.47 20.43 1.29
N ARG A 45 11.78 21.73 1.42
CA ARG A 45 12.68 22.30 2.44
C ARG A 45 12.00 22.55 3.78
N GLU A 46 10.66 22.52 3.81
CA GLU A 46 9.85 22.81 5.00
C GLU A 46 9.41 21.48 5.62
N GLN A 47 10.11 21.05 6.69
CA GLN A 47 9.67 20.07 7.69
C GLN A 47 8.83 18.88 7.17
N THR A 48 9.20 18.29 6.04
CA THR A 48 8.47 17.13 5.50
C THR A 48 9.11 15.82 5.96
N THR A 49 8.24 14.85 6.28
CA THR A 49 8.62 13.45 6.51
C THR A 49 8.56 12.62 5.23
N ALA A 50 7.99 13.17 4.15
CA ALA A 50 7.91 12.53 2.86
C ALA A 50 9.29 12.58 2.16
N PRO A 51 9.75 11.48 1.55
CA PRO A 51 10.98 11.51 0.76
C PRO A 51 10.87 12.44 -0.46
N ALA A 52 11.97 13.10 -0.83
CA ALA A 52 11.94 14.13 -1.87
C ALA A 52 11.48 13.63 -3.26
N TRP A 53 11.66 12.35 -3.59
CA TRP A 53 11.18 11.79 -4.86
C TRP A 53 9.66 11.82 -4.98
N VAL A 54 8.93 11.87 -3.86
CA VAL A 54 7.47 12.04 -3.85
C VAL A 54 7.08 13.39 -4.43
N HIS A 55 7.84 14.44 -4.13
CA HIS A 55 7.60 15.78 -4.67
C HIS A 55 7.86 15.83 -6.18
N LEU A 56 8.73 14.98 -6.74
CA LEU A 56 8.87 14.85 -8.21
C LEU A 56 7.58 14.31 -8.84
N LEU A 57 6.97 13.30 -8.21
CA LEU A 57 5.72 12.71 -8.69
C LEU A 57 4.52 13.65 -8.53
N LEU A 58 4.51 14.45 -7.47
CA LEU A 58 3.43 15.39 -7.18
C LEU A 58 3.62 16.77 -7.84
N ALA A 59 4.79 17.07 -8.40
CA ALA A 59 5.08 18.37 -9.02
C ALA A 59 4.03 18.80 -10.08
N PRO A 60 3.49 17.92 -10.94
CA PRO A 60 2.41 18.33 -11.84
C PRO A 60 1.13 18.76 -11.12
N ILE A 61 0.84 18.17 -9.95
CA ILE A 61 -0.35 18.48 -9.14
C ILE A 61 -0.15 19.80 -8.40
N THR A 62 1.07 20.13 -7.98
CA THR A 62 1.35 21.40 -7.28
C THR A 62 1.17 22.63 -8.18
N LEU A 63 1.15 22.46 -9.51
CA LEU A 63 0.81 23.52 -10.45
C LEU A 63 -0.67 23.95 -10.42
N LEU A 64 -1.54 23.14 -9.81
CA LEU A 64 -2.95 23.51 -9.62
C LEU A 64 -3.07 24.59 -8.52
N PRO A 65 -4.11 25.43 -8.57
CA PRO A 65 -4.33 26.48 -7.58
C PRO A 65 -4.30 25.95 -6.14
N GLU A 66 -3.64 26.70 -5.26
CA GLU A 66 -3.55 26.39 -3.84
C GLU A 66 -4.84 26.76 -3.10
N TYR A 67 -4.94 26.33 -1.83
CA TYR A 67 -5.99 26.69 -0.89
C TYR A 67 -6.42 28.17 -1.05
N PRO A 68 -7.74 28.48 -1.02
CA PRO A 68 -8.86 27.63 -0.62
C PRO A 68 -9.36 26.64 -1.69
N ALA A 69 -8.74 26.60 -2.88
CA ALA A 69 -9.20 25.73 -3.94
C ALA A 69 -8.79 24.25 -3.67
N PRO A 70 -9.73 23.29 -3.63
CA PRO A 70 -9.45 21.90 -3.23
C PRO A 70 -8.83 21.05 -4.36
N TRP A 71 -8.49 21.65 -5.51
CA TRP A 71 -8.11 20.93 -6.73
C TRP A 71 -6.93 19.97 -6.55
N ARG A 72 -5.87 20.40 -5.85
CA ARG A 72 -4.71 19.54 -5.56
C ARG A 72 -5.14 18.26 -4.86
N TRP A 73 -6.02 18.39 -3.87
CA TRP A 73 -6.52 17.27 -3.07
C TRP A 73 -7.48 16.39 -3.86
N THR A 74 -8.43 16.99 -4.59
CA THR A 74 -9.36 16.25 -5.46
C THR A 74 -8.60 15.38 -6.45
N VAL A 75 -7.56 15.89 -7.11
CA VAL A 75 -6.76 15.10 -8.06
C VAL A 75 -6.08 13.92 -7.37
N VAL A 76 -5.48 14.11 -6.19
CA VAL A 76 -4.86 13.00 -5.43
C VAL A 76 -5.88 11.95 -5.03
N VAL A 77 -7.07 12.34 -4.57
CA VAL A 77 -8.15 11.40 -4.22
C VAL A 77 -8.59 10.60 -5.45
N LEU A 78 -8.76 11.24 -6.61
CA LEU A 78 -9.16 10.57 -7.84
C LEU A 78 -8.08 9.59 -8.32
N ILE A 79 -6.81 10.00 -8.32
CA ILE A 79 -5.69 9.10 -8.66
C ILE A 79 -5.66 7.92 -7.70
N THR A 80 -5.85 8.15 -6.40
CA THR A 80 -5.89 7.08 -5.40
C THR A 80 -7.06 6.13 -5.64
N ALA A 81 -8.26 6.64 -5.94
CA ALA A 81 -9.42 5.82 -6.30
C ALA A 81 -9.14 4.93 -7.52
N ILE A 82 -8.53 5.50 -8.56
CA ILE A 82 -8.14 4.79 -9.78
C ILE A 82 -7.12 3.69 -9.43
N MET A 83 -6.07 4.01 -8.69
CA MET A 83 -5.04 3.04 -8.30
C MET A 83 -5.61 1.93 -7.41
N VAL A 84 -6.51 2.23 -6.48
CA VAL A 84 -7.22 1.22 -5.68
C VAL A 84 -8.03 0.30 -6.58
N ARG A 85 -8.82 0.86 -7.51
CA ARG A 85 -9.60 0.05 -8.45
C ARG A 85 -8.70 -0.86 -9.28
N LEU A 86 -7.60 -0.34 -9.83
CA LEU A 86 -6.67 -1.11 -10.63
C LEU A 86 -5.97 -2.20 -9.81
N ALA A 87 -5.49 -1.89 -8.61
CA ALA A 87 -4.87 -2.87 -7.71
C ALA A 87 -5.85 -4.00 -7.34
N VAL A 88 -7.10 -3.67 -7.04
CA VAL A 88 -8.13 -4.67 -6.73
C VAL A 88 -8.44 -5.56 -7.93
N LEU A 89 -8.55 -4.97 -9.13
CA LEU A 89 -8.79 -5.74 -10.35
C LEU A 89 -7.61 -6.65 -10.68
N LEU A 90 -6.38 -6.18 -10.47
CA LEU A 90 -5.16 -6.96 -10.67
C LEU A 90 -5.11 -8.23 -9.81
N VAL A 91 -5.72 -8.18 -8.61
CA VAL A 91 -5.81 -9.32 -7.68
C VAL A 91 -7.15 -10.06 -7.76
N GLY A 92 -7.98 -9.77 -8.77
CA GLY A 92 -9.25 -10.46 -9.02
C GLY A 92 -10.37 -10.18 -8.02
N GLY A 93 -10.35 -9.00 -7.39
CA GLY A 93 -11.30 -8.64 -6.33
C GLY A 93 -12.44 -7.71 -6.74
N ARG A 94 -13.29 -7.37 -5.76
CA ARG A 94 -14.37 -6.39 -5.92
C ARG A 94 -13.93 -5.03 -5.40
N TRP A 95 -13.68 -4.09 -6.33
CA TRP A 95 -13.13 -2.76 -6.02
C TRP A 95 -14.02 -1.92 -5.09
N LEU A 96 -15.34 -2.12 -5.14
CA LEU A 96 -16.29 -1.43 -4.27
C LEU A 96 -15.96 -1.64 -2.79
N TRP A 97 -15.58 -2.84 -2.38
CA TRP A 97 -15.20 -3.12 -0.99
C TRP A 97 -13.96 -2.36 -0.54
N ALA A 98 -13.03 -2.07 -1.45
CA ALA A 98 -11.86 -1.29 -1.09
C ALA A 98 -12.19 0.20 -1.01
N ILE A 99 -12.91 0.73 -1.99
CA ILE A 99 -13.26 2.17 -2.07
C ILE A 99 -14.27 2.59 -1.01
N SER A 100 -15.19 1.71 -0.59
CA SER A 100 -16.11 2.00 0.51
C SER A 100 -15.59 1.56 1.88
N SER A 101 -14.31 1.25 2.01
CA SER A 101 -13.69 0.88 3.28
C SER A 101 -13.28 2.11 4.10
N VAL A 102 -13.18 1.93 5.41
CA VAL A 102 -12.73 2.98 6.32
C VAL A 102 -11.31 3.48 6.01
N PRO A 103 -10.33 2.63 5.65
CA PRO A 103 -9.02 3.11 5.17
C PRO A 103 -9.08 4.05 3.96
N PHE A 104 -10.03 3.84 3.03
CA PHE A 104 -10.20 4.75 1.90
C PHE A 104 -10.82 6.08 2.33
N LEU A 105 -11.81 6.03 3.23
CA LEU A 105 -12.39 7.25 3.82
C LEU A 105 -11.34 8.05 4.60
N TRP A 106 -10.48 7.38 5.37
CA TRP A 106 -9.34 8.01 6.04
C TRP A 106 -8.35 8.64 5.07
N THR A 107 -8.13 7.99 3.92
CA THR A 107 -7.32 8.57 2.84
C THR A 107 -7.90 9.91 2.42
N ILE A 108 -9.21 9.98 2.13
CA ILE A 108 -9.93 11.20 1.74
C ILE A 108 -9.91 12.27 2.85
N TRP A 109 -10.15 11.86 4.09
CA TRP A 109 -10.29 12.78 5.22
C TRP A 109 -8.93 13.35 5.66
N LEU A 110 -7.98 12.50 6.02
CA LEU A 110 -6.70 12.94 6.58
C LEU A 110 -5.78 13.53 5.52
N GLY A 111 -5.83 13.07 4.27
CA GLY A 111 -4.87 13.52 3.27
C GLY A 111 -3.81 12.49 2.88
N GLN A 112 -4.07 11.20 3.07
CA GLN A 112 -3.05 10.19 2.84
C GLN A 112 -2.77 9.97 1.35
N ILE A 113 -1.49 9.95 0.98
CA ILE A 113 -1.06 9.64 -0.38
C ILE A 113 -0.70 8.15 -0.46
N GLU A 114 -1.70 7.33 -0.78
CA GLU A 114 -1.55 5.87 -0.87
C GLU A 114 -1.30 5.39 -2.32
N PHE A 115 -1.64 6.21 -3.32
CA PHE A 115 -1.53 5.82 -4.72
C PHE A 115 -0.10 5.47 -5.16
N ILE A 116 0.92 6.07 -4.55
CA ILE A 116 2.33 5.80 -4.87
C ILE A 116 2.71 4.39 -4.38
N ALA A 117 2.36 4.05 -3.14
CA ALA A 117 2.61 2.71 -2.61
C ALA A 117 1.84 1.65 -3.42
N LEU A 118 0.58 1.91 -3.77
CA LEU A 118 -0.22 1.04 -4.65
C LEU A 118 0.41 0.85 -6.03
N MET A 119 0.91 1.93 -6.64
CA MET A 119 1.66 1.85 -7.90
C MET A 119 2.88 0.94 -7.74
N GLY A 120 3.61 1.05 -6.63
CA GLY A 120 4.73 0.15 -6.32
C GLY A 120 4.31 -1.31 -6.22
N VAL A 121 3.22 -1.61 -5.49
CA VAL A 121 2.67 -2.97 -5.41
C VAL A 121 2.29 -3.50 -6.79
N MET A 122 1.59 -2.71 -7.59
CA MET A 122 1.13 -3.11 -8.93
C MET A 122 2.30 -3.38 -9.88
N LEU A 123 3.26 -2.45 -9.97
CA LEU A 123 4.43 -2.62 -10.84
C LEU A 123 5.27 -3.83 -10.43
N GLY A 124 5.55 -3.99 -9.14
CA GLY A 124 6.30 -5.15 -8.66
C GLY A 124 5.55 -6.47 -8.90
N TRP A 125 4.23 -6.49 -8.70
CA TRP A 125 3.39 -7.65 -9.05
C TRP A 125 3.43 -7.96 -10.55
N LEU A 126 3.36 -6.94 -11.40
CA LEU A 126 3.44 -7.12 -12.86
C LEU A 126 4.80 -7.65 -13.31
N VAL A 127 5.90 -7.22 -12.68
CA VAL A 127 7.24 -7.76 -12.97
C VAL A 127 7.38 -9.21 -12.54
N VAL A 128 6.89 -9.57 -11.35
CA VAL A 128 7.02 -10.93 -10.81
C VAL A 128 6.05 -11.92 -11.46
N HIS A 129 4.83 -11.50 -11.76
CA HIS A 129 3.77 -12.41 -12.24
C HIS A 129 3.62 -12.41 -13.76
N TYR A 130 3.80 -11.26 -14.40
CA TYR A 130 3.65 -11.10 -15.85
C TYR A 130 4.99 -10.86 -16.57
N HIS A 131 6.10 -11.07 -15.86
CA HIS A 131 7.46 -10.97 -16.41
C HIS A 131 7.81 -9.64 -17.10
N LEU A 132 7.16 -8.52 -16.71
CA LEU A 132 7.55 -7.19 -17.18
C LEU A 132 9.04 -6.91 -16.96
N HIS A 133 9.59 -5.96 -17.71
CA HIS A 133 11.01 -5.64 -17.66
C HIS A 133 11.46 -5.25 -16.23
N PRO A 134 12.61 -5.75 -15.73
CA PRO A 134 13.08 -5.52 -14.36
C PRO A 134 13.27 -4.05 -13.96
N LEU A 135 13.46 -3.13 -14.92
CA LEU A 135 13.51 -1.69 -14.63
C LEU A 135 12.27 -1.22 -13.83
N TRP A 136 11.09 -1.78 -14.13
CA TRP A 136 9.86 -1.42 -13.44
C TRP A 136 9.85 -1.90 -11.99
N MET A 137 10.67 -2.90 -11.64
CA MET A 137 10.89 -3.28 -10.25
C MET A 137 11.65 -2.18 -9.52
N GLY A 138 12.65 -1.54 -10.13
CA GLY A 138 13.35 -0.41 -9.51
C GLY A 138 12.41 0.75 -9.18
N VAL A 139 11.53 1.10 -10.13
CA VAL A 139 10.45 2.08 -9.92
C VAL A 139 9.50 1.61 -8.81
N ALA A 140 9.13 0.33 -8.81
CA ALA A 140 8.26 -0.25 -7.80
C ALA A 140 8.85 -0.14 -6.39
N LEU A 141 10.13 -0.44 -6.22
CA LEU A 141 10.82 -0.37 -4.93
C LEU A 141 10.83 1.06 -4.40
N ILE A 142 11.18 2.06 -5.24
CA ILE A 142 11.15 3.49 -4.84
C ILE A 142 9.73 3.92 -4.45
N ALA A 143 8.73 3.50 -5.21
CA ALA A 143 7.34 3.81 -4.92
C ALA A 143 6.88 3.18 -3.59
N LEU A 144 7.27 1.93 -3.30
CA LEU A 144 6.94 1.25 -2.04
C LEU A 144 7.59 1.92 -0.82
N ILE A 145 8.87 2.31 -0.90
CA ILE A 145 9.57 2.94 0.23
C ILE A 145 9.09 4.36 0.52
N THR A 146 8.20 4.93 -0.31
CA THR A 146 7.44 6.14 0.06
C THR A 146 6.62 5.94 1.33
N LYS A 147 6.18 4.70 1.58
CA LYS A 147 5.45 4.28 2.79
C LYS A 147 6.14 3.08 3.41
N VAL A 148 7.31 3.29 4.02
CA VAL A 148 8.16 2.22 4.57
C VAL A 148 7.40 1.24 5.48
N GLN A 149 6.38 1.72 6.20
CA GLN A 149 5.59 0.95 7.16
C GLN A 149 4.80 -0.22 6.55
N VAL A 150 4.43 -0.13 5.27
CA VAL A 150 3.79 -1.22 4.51
C VAL A 150 4.68 -1.69 3.37
N GLY A 151 5.37 -0.76 2.71
CA GLY A 151 6.11 -0.99 1.50
C GLY A 151 7.44 -1.70 1.70
N TRP A 152 8.09 -1.54 2.86
CA TRP A 152 9.39 -2.18 3.10
C TRP A 152 9.30 -3.70 3.02
N GLY A 153 8.30 -4.29 3.67
CA GLY A 153 8.13 -5.74 3.63
C GLY A 153 7.84 -6.25 2.23
N ILE A 154 6.95 -5.57 1.52
CA ILE A 154 6.60 -5.90 0.14
C ILE A 154 7.83 -5.79 -0.78
N ALA A 155 8.66 -4.77 -0.60
CA ALA A 155 9.89 -4.56 -1.35
C ALA A 155 10.88 -5.71 -1.15
N VAL A 156 11.11 -6.14 0.09
CA VAL A 156 11.95 -7.31 0.41
C VAL A 156 11.40 -8.57 -0.24
N LEU A 157 10.09 -8.79 -0.16
CA LEU A 157 9.45 -9.96 -0.77
C LEU A 157 9.59 -9.97 -2.30
N PHE A 158 9.46 -8.81 -2.95
CA PHE A 158 9.65 -8.69 -4.39
C PHE A 158 11.10 -8.92 -4.82
N ILE A 159 12.08 -8.40 -4.07
CA ILE A 159 13.51 -8.69 -4.31
C ILE A 159 13.77 -10.19 -4.15
N PHE A 160 13.22 -10.81 -3.10
CA PHE A 160 13.33 -12.24 -2.87
C PHE A 160 12.79 -13.02 -4.08
N TRP A 161 11.57 -12.74 -4.54
CA TRP A 161 11.00 -13.38 -5.72
C TRP A 161 11.80 -13.15 -6.99
N LEU A 162 12.34 -11.94 -7.19
CA LEU A 162 13.20 -11.64 -8.33
C LEU A 162 14.44 -12.54 -8.34
N LEU A 163 15.06 -12.74 -7.19
CA LEU A 163 16.26 -13.57 -7.03
C LEU A 163 16.01 -15.06 -7.25
N ILE A 164 14.87 -15.58 -6.75
CA ILE A 164 14.57 -17.02 -6.85
C ILE A 164 13.94 -17.42 -8.18
N GLU A 165 13.24 -16.51 -8.88
CA GLU A 165 12.48 -16.84 -10.09
C GLU A 165 13.05 -16.26 -11.37
N ARG A 166 13.96 -15.29 -11.26
CA ARG A 166 14.61 -14.67 -12.41
C ARG A 166 16.13 -14.73 -12.30
N ARG A 167 16.81 -13.95 -13.14
CA ARG A 167 18.27 -13.92 -13.22
C ARG A 167 18.80 -12.86 -12.27
N TRP A 168 19.99 -13.07 -11.72
CA TRP A 168 20.65 -12.09 -10.86
C TRP A 168 20.91 -10.74 -11.58
N TRP A 169 21.05 -10.75 -12.91
CA TRP A 169 21.13 -9.52 -13.72
C TRP A 169 19.88 -8.63 -13.61
N ASP A 170 18.70 -9.22 -13.39
CA ASP A 170 17.46 -8.47 -13.21
C ASP A 170 17.50 -7.63 -11.92
N LEU A 171 18.22 -8.11 -10.90
CA LEU A 171 18.50 -7.33 -9.69
C LEU A 171 19.39 -6.12 -10.02
N LEU A 172 20.40 -6.27 -10.89
CA LEU A 172 21.24 -5.13 -11.30
C LEU A 172 20.42 -4.05 -12.01
N TYR A 173 19.53 -4.41 -12.95
CA TYR A 173 18.62 -3.44 -13.58
C TYR A 173 17.69 -2.76 -12.56
N THR A 174 17.19 -3.53 -11.60
CA THR A 174 16.34 -3.03 -10.51
C THR A 174 17.09 -1.99 -9.66
N VAL A 175 18.29 -2.33 -9.19
CA VAL A 175 19.15 -1.46 -8.38
C VAL A 175 19.58 -0.23 -9.17
N ALA A 176 20.03 -0.40 -10.42
CA ALA A 176 20.43 0.71 -11.28
C ALA A 176 19.29 1.71 -11.49
N THR A 177 18.08 1.23 -11.76
CA THR A 177 16.91 2.11 -11.95
C THR A 177 16.55 2.87 -10.66
N ALA A 178 16.57 2.18 -9.51
CA ALA A 178 16.33 2.83 -8.22
C ALA A 178 17.39 3.90 -7.91
N LEU A 179 18.68 3.60 -8.14
CA LEU A 179 19.78 4.55 -7.97
C LEU A 179 19.65 5.76 -8.90
N ILE A 180 19.26 5.57 -10.17
CA ILE A 180 19.04 6.68 -11.11
C ILE A 180 17.95 7.62 -10.57
N ILE A 181 16.83 7.09 -10.07
CA ILE A 181 15.76 7.92 -9.50
C ILE A 181 16.27 8.68 -8.26
N LEU A 182 17.02 8.03 -7.39
CA LEU A 182 17.62 8.67 -6.21
C LEU A 182 18.62 9.76 -6.60
N LEU A 183 19.46 9.51 -7.61
CA LEU A 183 20.42 10.49 -8.13
C LEU A 183 19.71 11.70 -8.75
N ILE A 184 18.69 11.49 -9.59
CA ILE A 184 17.86 12.57 -10.12
C ILE A 184 17.23 13.37 -8.98
N THR A 185 16.73 12.69 -7.95
CA THR A 185 16.15 13.32 -6.78
C THR A 185 17.18 14.17 -6.05
N LEU A 186 18.41 13.70 -5.87
CA LEU A 186 19.49 14.47 -5.24
C LEU A 186 19.97 15.63 -6.12
N LEU A 187 19.96 15.49 -7.44
CA LEU A 187 20.33 16.59 -8.34
C LEU A 187 19.31 17.74 -8.27
N ILE A 188 18.01 17.42 -8.15
CA ILE A 188 16.94 18.41 -8.03
C ILE A 188 16.85 18.94 -6.58
N TYR A 189 17.10 18.08 -5.59
CA TYR A 189 16.97 18.35 -4.16
C TYR A 189 18.24 17.97 -3.38
N PRO A 190 19.37 18.69 -3.56
CA PRO A 190 20.68 18.27 -3.04
C PRO A 190 20.76 18.21 -1.51
N ASN A 191 19.98 19.03 -0.81
CA ASN A 191 19.98 19.10 0.65
C ASN A 191 18.90 18.21 1.30
N TRP A 192 18.17 17.40 0.53
CA TRP A 192 17.07 16.63 1.08
C TRP A 192 17.53 15.63 2.15
N ILE A 193 18.59 14.84 1.92
CA ILE A 193 19.00 13.81 2.88
C ILE A 193 19.34 14.41 4.25
N PRO A 194 20.20 15.45 4.36
CA PRO A 194 20.47 16.10 5.64
C PRO A 194 19.19 16.65 6.30
N LEU A 195 18.34 17.37 5.56
CA LEU A 195 17.11 17.95 6.09
C LEU A 195 16.10 16.90 6.55
N TRP A 196 16.01 15.78 5.84
CA TRP A 196 15.15 14.66 6.20
C TRP A 196 15.66 13.94 7.45
N LEU A 197 16.98 13.75 7.58
CA LEU A 197 17.55 13.18 8.81
C LEU A 197 17.34 14.12 10.01
N ASP A 198 17.44 15.43 9.81
CA ASP A 198 17.18 16.41 10.86
C ASP A 198 15.69 16.49 11.22
N SER A 199 14.77 16.39 10.25
CA SER A 199 13.33 16.32 10.53
C SER A 199 12.97 15.06 11.31
N LEU A 200 13.59 13.92 10.99
CA LEU A 200 13.42 12.68 11.75
C LEU A 200 13.88 12.80 13.20
N ARG A 201 14.94 13.56 13.49
CA ARG A 201 15.40 13.83 14.86
C ARG A 201 14.43 14.73 15.64
N GLN A 202 13.73 15.62 14.94
CA GLN A 202 12.80 16.59 15.53
C GLN A 202 11.37 16.06 15.68
N LEU A 203 11.05 14.89 15.11
CA LEU A 203 9.81 14.16 15.37
C LEU A 203 9.77 13.71 16.84
N SER A 204 9.41 14.62 17.74
CA SER A 204 8.99 14.29 19.10
C SER A 204 7.61 13.66 19.01
N PRO A 205 7.43 12.36 19.31
CA PRO A 205 6.14 11.72 19.21
C PRO A 205 5.15 12.40 20.17
N SER A 206 4.07 12.98 19.66
CA SER A 206 2.98 13.49 20.49
C SER A 206 2.09 12.32 20.94
N GLY A 207 1.74 12.28 22.24
CA GLY A 207 1.14 11.11 22.89
C GLY A 207 -0.25 10.64 22.40
N ARG A 208 -0.89 11.30 21.43
CA ARG A 208 -2.22 10.89 20.92
C ARG A 208 -2.17 9.73 19.91
N TYR A 209 -1.07 9.57 19.18
CA TYR A 209 -0.94 8.58 18.09
C TYR A 209 -0.09 7.36 18.49
N PHE A 210 0.31 7.27 19.76
CA PHE A 210 1.45 6.47 20.21
C PHE A 210 1.24 4.93 20.20
N ASP A 211 -0.01 4.42 20.14
CA ASP A 211 -0.26 2.99 20.42
C ASP A 211 -1.11 2.25 19.37
N SER A 212 -1.04 2.64 18.09
CA SER A 212 -1.91 2.03 17.06
C SER A 212 -1.37 0.72 16.47
N SER A 213 -0.14 0.33 16.78
CA SER A 213 0.53 -0.90 16.32
C SER A 213 0.80 -1.86 17.48
N ILE A 214 0.90 -3.15 17.19
CA ILE A 214 1.35 -4.16 18.17
C ILE A 214 2.84 -4.49 17.99
N PHE A 215 3.70 -3.47 18.00
CA PHE A 215 5.15 -3.68 18.01
C PHE A 215 5.59 -4.28 19.36
N PRO A 216 6.50 -5.28 19.42
CA PRO A 216 7.25 -5.94 18.34
C PRO A 216 6.57 -7.21 17.76
N ILE A 217 5.31 -7.51 18.13
CA ILE A 217 4.58 -8.72 17.67
C ILE A 217 4.54 -8.78 16.13
N GLY A 218 4.39 -7.64 15.44
CA GLY A 218 4.46 -7.61 13.97
C GLY A 218 5.80 -8.05 13.38
N LEU A 219 6.93 -7.79 14.07
CA LEU A 219 8.24 -8.32 13.65
C LEU A 219 8.31 -9.84 13.80
N LEU A 220 7.70 -10.41 14.85
CA LEU A 220 7.61 -11.86 14.99
C LEU A 220 6.72 -12.47 13.90
N ALA A 221 5.68 -11.74 13.47
CA ALA A 221 4.77 -12.17 12.42
C ALA A 221 5.45 -12.29 11.04
N TRP A 222 6.60 -11.65 10.82
CA TRP A 222 7.42 -11.89 9.62
C TRP A 222 7.87 -13.34 9.50
N GLY A 223 8.10 -14.03 10.62
CA GLY A 223 8.38 -15.47 10.61
C GLY A 223 7.26 -16.24 9.91
N ILE A 224 6.00 -15.96 10.24
CA ILE A 224 4.82 -16.58 9.62
C ILE A 224 4.73 -16.20 8.13
N ALA A 225 4.97 -14.94 7.80
CA ALA A 225 4.89 -14.45 6.42
C ALA A 225 5.97 -15.03 5.48
N LEU A 226 7.17 -15.29 6.03
CA LEU A 226 8.31 -15.84 5.30
C LEU A 226 8.44 -17.36 5.39
N MET A 227 7.77 -18.02 6.35
CA MET A 227 7.81 -19.47 6.49
C MET A 227 7.51 -20.19 5.16
N PRO A 228 8.07 -21.39 4.93
CA PRO A 228 7.80 -22.20 3.73
C PRO A 228 6.40 -22.85 3.79
N ILE A 229 5.38 -22.09 4.16
CA ILE A 229 3.98 -22.49 4.09
C ILE A 229 3.57 -22.51 2.61
N ARG A 230 2.71 -23.45 2.21
CA ARG A 230 2.13 -23.48 0.86
C ARG A 230 1.09 -22.35 0.71
N ALA A 231 1.57 -21.11 0.72
CA ALA A 231 0.79 -19.91 0.49
C ALA A 231 1.04 -19.42 -0.94
N SER A 232 -0.04 -18.98 -1.60
CA SER A 232 0.07 -18.31 -2.90
C SER A 232 0.89 -17.02 -2.78
N LYS A 233 1.48 -16.53 -3.89
CA LYS A 233 2.23 -15.26 -3.89
C LYS A 233 1.38 -14.11 -3.33
N LEU A 234 0.13 -14.00 -3.77
CA LEU A 234 -0.78 -12.95 -3.31
C LEU A 234 -1.05 -13.05 -1.80
N GLN A 235 -1.21 -14.27 -1.28
CA GLN A 235 -1.37 -14.50 0.15
C GLN A 235 -0.10 -14.12 0.94
N ARG A 236 1.09 -14.48 0.44
CA ARG A 236 2.37 -14.07 1.05
C ARG A 236 2.54 -12.56 1.04
N LEU A 237 2.18 -11.89 -0.07
CA LEU A 237 2.19 -10.43 -0.18
C LEU A 237 1.35 -9.79 0.92
N ARG A 238 0.12 -10.29 1.13
CA ARG A 238 -0.78 -9.82 2.19
C ARG A 238 -0.20 -10.06 3.58
N LEU A 239 0.30 -11.27 3.84
CA LEU A 239 0.90 -11.62 5.13
C LEU A 239 2.08 -10.70 5.47
N VAL A 240 2.98 -10.47 4.52
CA VAL A 240 4.15 -9.58 4.71
C VAL A 240 3.71 -8.13 4.91
N ALA A 241 2.76 -7.64 4.12
CA ALA A 241 2.24 -6.29 4.26
C ALA A 241 1.60 -6.07 5.66
N CYS A 242 0.79 -7.02 6.11
CA CYS A 242 0.19 -6.99 7.45
C CYS A 242 1.24 -7.08 8.56
N ALA A 243 2.20 -8.00 8.46
CA ALA A 243 3.28 -8.15 9.45
C ALA A 243 4.10 -6.86 9.60
N THR A 244 4.44 -6.23 8.47
CA THR A 244 5.19 -4.95 8.45
C THR A 244 4.39 -3.83 9.11
N LEU A 245 3.08 -3.73 8.82
CA LEU A 245 2.22 -2.73 9.45
C LEU A 245 2.07 -2.93 10.96
N LEU A 246 1.89 -4.17 11.39
CA LEU A 246 1.81 -4.49 12.82
C LEU A 246 3.14 -4.23 13.55
N GLY A 247 4.26 -4.29 12.82
CA GLY A 247 5.61 -4.03 13.32
C GLY A 247 6.07 -2.58 13.16
N SER A 248 5.23 -1.70 12.60
CA SER A 248 5.55 -0.29 12.41
C SER A 248 4.91 0.54 13.51
N PRO A 249 5.67 1.03 14.50
CA PRO A 249 5.11 1.85 15.58
C PRO A 249 4.34 3.06 15.02
N TYR A 250 3.17 3.38 15.58
CA TYR A 250 2.38 4.59 15.31
C TYR A 250 1.51 4.65 14.03
N PHE A 251 1.62 3.70 13.08
CA PHE A 251 1.15 3.95 11.71
C PHE A 251 0.16 2.94 11.11
N ALA A 252 -0.39 2.00 11.89
CA ALA A 252 -1.31 1.01 11.32
C ALA A 252 -2.55 1.67 10.66
N ASN A 253 -3.07 2.79 11.19
CA ASN A 253 -4.22 3.48 10.59
C ASN A 253 -3.89 4.15 9.26
N TYR A 254 -2.66 4.62 9.11
CA TYR A 254 -2.26 5.53 8.03
C TYR A 254 -2.00 4.82 6.70
N HIS A 255 -1.81 3.49 6.71
CA HIS A 255 -1.33 2.73 5.54
C HIS A 255 -2.12 1.44 5.28
N CYS A 256 -3.29 1.28 5.92
CA CYS A 256 -4.15 0.12 5.71
C CYS A 256 -4.74 0.05 4.29
N MET A 257 -4.79 1.17 3.56
CA MET A 257 -5.43 1.19 2.24
C MET A 257 -4.72 0.29 1.24
N THR A 258 -3.39 0.32 1.24
CA THR A 258 -2.56 -0.59 0.42
C THR A 258 -2.90 -2.06 0.70
N VAL A 259 -3.08 -2.44 1.97
CA VAL A 259 -3.45 -3.82 2.37
C VAL A 259 -4.88 -4.19 1.98
N VAL A 260 -5.83 -3.28 2.17
CA VAL A 260 -7.23 -3.51 1.79
C VAL A 260 -7.37 -3.67 0.29
N ALA A 261 -6.65 -2.88 -0.50
CA ALA A 261 -6.65 -2.97 -1.96
C ALA A 261 -6.16 -4.33 -2.47
N ILE A 262 -5.15 -4.92 -1.82
CA ILE A 262 -4.69 -6.28 -2.16
C ILE A 262 -5.51 -7.38 -1.50
N THR A 263 -6.39 -7.06 -0.54
CA THR A 263 -7.24 -8.00 0.20
C THR A 263 -8.76 -7.67 0.13
N PRO A 264 -9.34 -7.56 -1.07
CA PRO A 264 -10.71 -7.07 -1.25
C PRO A 264 -11.78 -8.15 -0.96
N ARG A 265 -11.89 -8.59 0.29
CA ARG A 265 -12.91 -9.54 0.76
C ARG A 265 -13.99 -8.82 1.59
N PRO A 266 -15.27 -9.21 1.48
CA PRO A 266 -16.35 -8.58 2.24
C PRO A 266 -16.14 -8.66 3.75
N ALA A 267 -15.61 -9.78 4.26
CA ALA A 267 -15.30 -9.92 5.68
C ALA A 267 -14.37 -8.82 6.21
N TYR A 268 -13.33 -8.45 5.45
CA TYR A 268 -12.39 -7.40 5.86
C TYR A 268 -12.95 -5.99 5.66
N TRP A 269 -13.87 -5.82 4.72
CA TRP A 269 -14.67 -4.60 4.64
C TRP A 269 -15.47 -4.39 5.94
N PHE A 270 -16.20 -5.42 6.42
CA PHE A 270 -16.91 -5.35 7.70
C PHE A 270 -15.96 -5.04 8.87
N VAL A 271 -14.82 -5.73 8.95
CA VAL A 271 -13.80 -5.47 9.98
C VAL A 271 -13.31 -4.03 9.95
N SER A 272 -13.10 -3.46 8.75
CA SER A 272 -12.68 -2.06 8.62
C SER A 272 -13.71 -1.07 9.17
N TRP A 273 -15.00 -1.38 9.07
CA TRP A 273 -16.07 -0.56 9.65
C TRP A 273 -16.23 -0.76 11.16
N LEU A 274 -15.98 -1.98 11.65
CA LEU A 274 -16.01 -2.26 13.09
C LEU A 274 -14.98 -1.42 13.87
N THR A 275 -13.85 -1.04 13.25
CA THR A 275 -12.87 -0.17 13.92
C THR A 275 -13.37 1.25 14.14
N VAL A 276 -14.44 1.69 13.47
CA VAL A 276 -15.06 3.01 13.67
C VAL A 276 -15.86 3.05 14.96
N ILE A 277 -16.52 1.96 15.36
CA ILE A 277 -17.38 1.94 16.55
C ILE A 277 -16.62 2.39 17.81
N PRO A 278 -15.41 1.86 18.12
CA PRO A 278 -14.61 2.37 19.22
C PRO A 278 -14.16 3.81 19.05
N MET A 279 -13.89 4.28 17.82
CA MET A 279 -13.50 5.66 17.54
C MET A 279 -14.63 6.67 17.80
N LEU A 280 -15.89 6.23 17.71
CA LEU A 280 -17.05 7.07 18.04
C LEU A 280 -17.26 7.20 19.56
N ILE A 281 -16.83 6.20 20.33
CA ILE A 281 -17.07 6.10 21.78
C ILE A 281 -15.86 6.62 22.57
N ALA A 282 -14.66 6.47 22.03
CA ALA A 282 -13.41 6.96 22.61
C ALA A 282 -12.55 7.57 21.50
N ASP A 283 -11.77 8.61 21.80
CA ASP A 283 -10.80 9.23 20.88
C ASP A 283 -9.59 8.30 20.65
N ASN A 284 -9.86 7.10 20.13
CA ASN A 284 -8.98 5.95 20.28
C ASN A 284 -8.61 5.35 18.93
N GLN A 285 -7.74 6.06 18.23
CA GLN A 285 -7.04 5.57 17.05
C GLN A 285 -6.14 4.35 17.33
N ARG A 286 -6.05 3.88 18.58
CA ARG A 286 -5.20 2.76 19.02
C ARG A 286 -5.64 1.39 18.50
N LEU A 287 -6.82 1.24 17.92
CA LEU A 287 -7.34 -0.05 17.43
C LEU A 287 -7.09 -0.29 15.93
N ALA A 288 -6.28 0.55 15.31
CA ALA A 288 -5.88 0.44 13.91
C ALA A 288 -5.32 -0.93 13.51
N TRP A 289 -4.59 -1.57 14.43
CA TRP A 289 -3.98 -2.88 14.23
C TRP A 289 -4.98 -4.00 13.98
N ILE A 290 -6.27 -3.82 14.31
CA ILE A 290 -7.30 -4.85 14.11
C ILE A 290 -7.36 -5.27 12.64
N ILE A 291 -7.34 -4.32 11.69
CA ILE A 291 -7.44 -4.62 10.26
C ILE A 291 -6.27 -5.52 9.79
N PRO A 292 -4.99 -5.13 9.93
CA PRO A 292 -3.89 -5.97 9.50
C PRO A 292 -3.79 -7.27 10.31
N LEU A 293 -4.17 -7.27 11.59
CA LEU A 293 -4.15 -8.48 12.41
C LEU A 293 -5.20 -9.50 11.94
N THR A 294 -6.43 -9.08 11.70
CA THR A 294 -7.49 -9.97 11.22
C THR A 294 -7.18 -10.53 9.83
N ILE A 295 -6.60 -9.73 8.94
CA ILE A 295 -6.14 -10.21 7.64
C ILE A 295 -5.00 -11.21 7.81
N LEU A 296 -4.01 -10.92 8.64
CA LEU A 296 -2.88 -11.81 8.90
C LEU A 296 -3.33 -13.18 9.42
N PHE A 297 -4.19 -13.20 10.44
CA PHE A 297 -4.73 -14.46 10.97
C PHE A 297 -5.58 -15.20 9.93
N GLY A 298 -6.47 -14.50 9.23
CA GLY A 298 -7.31 -15.13 8.20
C GLY A 298 -6.49 -15.76 7.09
N GLU A 299 -5.48 -15.07 6.57
CA GLU A 299 -4.58 -15.61 5.56
C GLU A 299 -3.70 -16.75 6.11
N ALA A 300 -3.22 -16.67 7.35
CA ALA A 300 -2.45 -17.75 7.98
C ALA A 300 -3.28 -19.01 8.17
N MET A 301 -4.55 -18.89 8.58
CA MET A 301 -5.47 -20.02 8.74
C MET A 301 -5.77 -20.70 7.39
N VAL A 302 -5.97 -19.92 6.32
CA VAL A 302 -6.16 -20.47 4.97
C VAL A 302 -4.90 -21.21 4.51
N ALA A 303 -3.71 -20.67 4.76
CA ALA A 303 -2.46 -21.33 4.40
C ALA A 303 -2.26 -22.64 5.20
N TRP A 304 -2.66 -22.65 6.47
CA TRP A 304 -2.59 -23.82 7.34
C TRP A 304 -3.55 -24.92 6.91
N SER A 305 -4.81 -24.60 6.58
CA SER A 305 -5.79 -25.60 6.16
C SER A 305 -5.41 -26.29 4.85
N GLN A 306 -4.84 -25.54 3.89
CA GLN A 306 -4.33 -26.07 2.63
C GLN A 306 -3.19 -27.09 2.80
N ARG A 307 -2.42 -27.00 3.89
CA ARG A 307 -1.33 -27.95 4.19
C ARG A 307 -1.88 -29.34 4.52
N HIS A 308 -2.90 -29.41 5.36
CA HIS A 308 -3.47 -30.68 5.85
C HIS A 308 -4.14 -31.47 4.74
N THR A 309 -4.94 -30.81 3.88
CA THR A 309 -5.62 -31.47 2.75
C THR A 309 -4.67 -32.22 1.83
N ILE A 310 -3.42 -31.75 1.68
CA ILE A 310 -2.45 -32.41 0.81
C ILE A 310 -1.75 -33.57 1.53
N ILE A 311 -1.45 -33.43 2.82
CA ILE A 311 -0.91 -34.55 3.61
C ILE A 311 -1.91 -35.72 3.59
N ASP A 312 -3.20 -35.43 3.74
CA ASP A 312 -4.25 -36.44 3.70
C ASP A 312 -4.36 -37.10 2.32
N ARG A 313 -4.27 -36.32 1.23
CA ARG A 313 -4.23 -36.88 -0.14
C ARG A 313 -3.00 -37.73 -0.41
N VAL A 314 -1.83 -37.32 0.08
CA VAL A 314 -0.58 -38.08 -0.07
C VAL A 314 -0.64 -39.37 0.75
N ARG A 315 -1.15 -39.33 1.98
CA ARG A 315 -1.38 -40.51 2.81
C ARG A 315 -2.38 -41.47 2.16
N ALA A 316 -3.50 -40.96 1.66
CA ALA A 316 -4.48 -41.78 0.95
C ALA A 316 -3.85 -42.50 -0.26
N ARG A 317 -3.02 -41.81 -1.06
CA ARG A 317 -2.31 -42.42 -2.21
C ARG A 317 -1.22 -43.42 -1.83
N MET A 318 -0.75 -43.44 -0.58
CA MET A 318 0.24 -44.45 -0.12
C MET A 318 -0.44 -45.70 0.46
N LEU A 319 -1.75 -45.63 0.71
CA LEU A 319 -2.54 -46.72 1.28
C LEU A 319 -3.34 -47.50 0.22
N TYR A 320 -3.31 -47.07 -1.05
CA TYR A 320 -3.92 -47.72 -2.22
C TYR A 320 -2.88 -47.86 -3.32
#